data_AF-A0A1Q9NE89-F1
#
_entry.id   AF-A0A1Q9NE89-F1
#
_cell.length_a   1.000
_cell.length_b   1.000
_cell.length_c   1.000
_cell.angle_alpha   90.00
_cell.angle_beta   90.00
_cell.angle_gamma   90.00
#
_symmetry.space_group_name_H-M   'P 1'
#
loop_
_entity.id
_entity.type
_entity.pdbx_description
1 polymer ?
#
loop_
_entity_poly.entity_id
_entity_poly.type
_entity_poly.pdbx_seq_one_letter_code
_entity_poly.pdbx_strand_id
1 'polypeptide(L)'
;MFCQKCGTENPDDSLFCTSCGLKFVSRERQEVTTTPTTQVRTITMQPTTKNPLNLFPYLILTAIVLFISILETRRNKHPSL
;
A
#
# COMPACT_ATOMS: atom_id res chain seq x y z
N MET A 1 26.78 -18.62 -16.96
CA MET A 1 25.69 -19.43 -16.34
C MET A 1 24.40 -19.40 -17.16
N PHE A 2 23.62 -20.49 -17.16
CA PHE A 2 22.31 -20.53 -17.84
C PHE A 2 21.17 -20.20 -16.88
N CYS A 3 20.21 -19.38 -17.32
CA CYS A 3 19.05 -19.03 -16.52
C CYS A 3 18.11 -20.22 -16.34
N GLN A 4 17.78 -20.58 -15.10
CA GLN A 4 16.86 -21.68 -14.80
C GLN A 4 15.39 -21.41 -15.22
N LYS A 5 15.03 -20.13 -15.46
CA LYS A 5 13.68 -19.75 -15.87
C LYS A 5 13.48 -19.74 -17.39
N CYS A 6 14.47 -19.26 -18.15
CA CYS A 6 14.32 -19.04 -19.60
C CYS A 6 15.41 -19.67 -20.45
N GLY A 7 16.42 -20.31 -19.85
CA GLY A 7 17.51 -20.97 -20.58
C GLY A 7 18.52 -20.03 -21.24
N THR A 8 18.40 -18.71 -21.07
CA THR A 8 19.37 -17.76 -21.64
C THR A 8 20.73 -17.89 -20.97
N GLU A 9 21.79 -17.89 -21.78
CA GLU A 9 23.17 -17.80 -21.30
C GLU A 9 23.46 -16.38 -20.79
N ASN A 10 23.97 -16.28 -19.57
CA ASN A 10 24.33 -15.03 -18.93
C ASN A 10 25.78 -15.11 -18.42
N PRO A 11 26.49 -13.97 -18.32
CA PRO A 11 27.79 -13.88 -17.63
C PRO A 11 27.72 -14.42 -16.19
N ASP A 12 28.81 -15.02 -15.70
CA ASP A 12 28.84 -15.65 -14.37
C ASP A 12 28.79 -14.64 -13.20
N ASP A 13 29.12 -13.38 -13.44
CA ASP A 13 29.03 -12.26 -12.52
C ASP A 13 27.66 -11.55 -12.56
N SER A 14 26.75 -11.98 -13.44
CA SER A 14 25.43 -11.37 -13.55
C SER A 14 24.60 -11.59 -12.28
N LEU A 15 23.99 -10.53 -11.76
CA LEU A 15 23.07 -10.62 -10.62
C LEU A 15 21.63 -10.95 -11.06
N PHE A 16 21.30 -10.69 -12.32
CA PHE A 16 19.98 -10.91 -12.91
C PHE A 16 20.12 -11.44 -14.35
N CYS A 17 19.13 -12.19 -14.81
CA CYS A 17 19.05 -12.64 -16.20
C CYS A 17 18.72 -11.45 -17.13
N THR A 18 19.53 -11.25 -18.16
CA THR A 18 19.38 -10.16 -19.15
C THR A 18 18.14 -10.30 -20.03
N SER A 19 17.67 -11.54 -20.25
CA SER A 19 16.47 -11.82 -21.04
C SER A 19 15.16 -11.75 -20.24
N CYS A 20 15.07 -12.42 -19.07
CA CYS A 20 13.80 -12.57 -18.35
C CYS A 20 13.74 -11.86 -16.98
N GLY A 21 14.84 -11.23 -16.54
CA GLY A 21 14.90 -10.48 -15.29
C GLY A 21 14.97 -11.33 -14.00
N LEU A 22 15.11 -12.66 -14.09
CA LEU A 22 15.26 -13.51 -12.90
C LEU A 22 16.53 -13.14 -12.13
N LYS A 23 16.41 -12.85 -10.82
CA LYS A 23 17.57 -12.63 -9.94
C LYS A 23 18.30 -13.95 -9.66
N PHE A 24 19.62 -13.95 -9.83
CA PHE A 24 20.47 -15.07 -9.42
C PHE A 24 20.73 -14.97 -7.91
N VAL A 25 20.53 -16.08 -7.20
CA VAL A 25 20.73 -16.14 -5.75
C VAL A 25 22.22 -16.33 -5.48
N SER A 26 22.95 -15.25 -5.23
CA SER A 26 24.33 -15.33 -4.74
C SER A 26 24.31 -15.80 -3.29
N ARG A 27 24.94 -16.95 -3.00
CA ARG A 27 25.13 -17.43 -1.63
C ARG A 27 26.24 -16.64 -0.94
N GLU A 28 25.99 -15.38 -0.63
CA GLU A 28 26.77 -14.67 0.38
C GLU A 28 26.03 -14.87 1.72
N ARG A 29 26.50 -15.85 2.50
CA ARG A 29 26.18 -16.14 3.90
C ARG A 29 24.69 -16.22 4.29
N GLN A 30 24.18 -17.44 4.37
CA GLN A 30 23.08 -17.77 5.28
C GLN A 30 23.57 -17.57 6.74
N GLU A 31 23.23 -16.45 7.34
CA GLU A 31 22.83 -16.42 8.75
C GLU A 31 21.30 -16.35 8.74
N VAL A 32 20.66 -17.44 9.17
CA VAL A 32 19.22 -17.64 9.04
C VAL A 32 18.53 -17.21 10.34
N THR A 33 17.73 -16.14 10.22
CA THR A 33 16.50 -15.80 10.99
C THR A 33 16.58 -14.60 11.95
N THR A 34 15.62 -13.68 11.73
CA THR A 34 15.13 -12.54 12.54
C THR A 34 15.93 -11.22 12.56
N THR A 35 15.47 -10.28 11.70
CA THR A 35 15.41 -8.80 11.76
C THR A 35 16.35 -8.05 12.73
N PRO A 36 17.12 -7.03 12.28
CA PRO A 36 16.58 -5.66 12.22
C PRO A 36 17.13 -4.76 11.07
N THR A 37 16.24 -3.92 10.55
CA THR A 37 16.47 -2.54 10.05
C THR A 37 17.71 -2.25 9.19
N THR A 38 17.52 -2.27 7.87
CA THR A 38 18.14 -1.25 7.00
C THR A 38 17.02 -0.68 6.15
N GLN A 39 16.66 0.56 6.45
CA GLN A 39 15.68 1.36 5.74
C GLN A 39 16.24 1.68 4.35
N VAL A 40 16.14 0.73 3.42
CA VAL A 40 15.97 1.12 2.03
C VAL A 40 14.65 1.87 2.03
N ARG A 41 14.69 3.18 1.76
CA ARG A 41 13.51 3.91 1.32
C ARG A 41 13.09 3.27 0.01
N THR A 42 12.37 2.17 0.10
CA THR A 42 11.41 1.80 -0.91
C THR A 42 10.53 3.04 -0.97
N ILE A 43 10.69 3.84 -2.01
CA ILE A 43 9.60 4.68 -2.45
C ILE A 43 8.57 3.65 -2.88
N THR A 44 7.83 3.14 -1.91
CA THR A 44 6.63 2.37 -2.15
C THR A 44 5.73 3.40 -2.80
N MET A 45 5.83 3.52 -4.13
CA MET A 45 4.69 3.97 -4.89
C MET A 45 3.65 2.89 -4.63
N GLN A 46 2.91 3.09 -3.54
CA GLN A 46 1.64 2.43 -3.35
C GLN A 46 0.90 2.65 -4.66
N PRO A 47 0.46 1.60 -5.36
CA PRO A 47 -0.64 1.80 -6.26
C PRO A 47 -1.74 2.30 -5.33
N THR A 48 -2.02 3.60 -5.34
CA THR A 48 -3.28 4.09 -4.82
C THR A 48 -4.31 3.55 -5.78
N THR A 49 -4.63 2.26 -5.68
CA THR A 49 -5.96 1.75 -5.98
C THR A 49 -6.84 2.53 -5.04
N LYS A 50 -7.22 3.73 -5.51
CA LYS A 50 -8.29 4.52 -4.94
C LYS A 50 -9.46 3.56 -5.07
N ASN A 51 -9.77 2.83 -4.00
CA ASN A 51 -10.99 2.04 -3.93
C ASN A 51 -12.08 2.99 -4.46
N PRO A 52 -12.76 2.68 -5.59
CA PRO A 52 -13.54 3.68 -6.30
C PRO A 52 -14.81 4.10 -5.56
N LEU A 53 -14.90 3.82 -4.26
CA LEU A 53 -16.05 4.14 -3.44
C LEU A 53 -15.68 4.25 -1.94
N ASN A 54 -14.75 5.14 -1.58
CA ASN A 54 -14.63 5.62 -0.19
C ASN A 54 -15.83 6.54 0.16
N LEU A 55 -17.04 5.97 0.15
CA LEU A 55 -18.31 6.65 0.41
C LEU A 55 -18.59 6.85 1.90
N PHE A 56 -17.93 6.06 2.76
CA PHE A 56 -18.03 6.12 4.22
C PHE A 56 -17.89 7.52 4.84
N PRO A 57 -16.86 8.34 4.53
CA PRO A 57 -16.75 9.68 5.11
C PRO A 57 -17.90 10.59 4.72
N TYR A 58 -18.47 10.42 3.52
CA TYR A 58 -19.58 11.23 3.04
C TYR A 58 -20.89 10.88 3.76
N LEU A 59 -21.15 9.59 4.01
CA LEU A 59 -22.31 9.14 4.81
C LEU A 59 -22.25 9.62 6.26
N ILE A 60 -21.05 9.63 6.84
CA ILE A 60 -20.84 10.15 8.20
C ILE A 60 -21.11 11.66 8.23
N LEU A 61 -20.58 12.40 7.24
CA LEU A 61 -20.79 13.85 7.14
C LEU A 61 -22.26 14.23 6.97
N THR A 62 -23.00 13.53 6.09
CA THR A 62 -24.42 13.81 5.88
C THR A 62 -25.26 13.50 7.12
N ALA A 63 -24.97 12.42 7.83
CA ALA A 63 -25.63 12.08 9.09
C ALA A 63 -25.38 13.15 10.18
N ILE A 64 -24.15 13.64 10.29
CA ILE A 64 -23.79 14.70 11.24
C ILE A 64 -24.55 16.00 10.91
N VAL A 65 -24.60 16.41 9.64
CA VAL A 65 -25.31 17.63 9.23
C VAL A 65 -26.81 17.51 9.50
N LEU A 66 -27.44 16.38 9.16
CA LEU A 66 -28.85 16.15 9.46
C LEU A 66 -29.12 16.18 10.96
N PHE A 67 -28.25 15.58 11.76
CA PHE A 67 -28.37 15.58 13.21
C PHE A 67 -28.27 17.00 13.78
N ILE A 68 -27.29 17.80 13.35
CA ILE A 68 -27.16 19.21 13.74
C ILE A 68 -28.41 19.99 13.34
N SER A 69 -28.89 19.87 12.10
CA SER A 69 -30.12 20.53 11.64
C SER A 69 -31.35 20.14 12.48
N ILE A 70 -31.47 18.87 12.89
CA ILE A 70 -32.54 18.41 13.78
C ILE A 70 -32.40 19.03 15.17
N LEU A 71 -31.18 19.06 15.73
CA LEU A 71 -30.91 19.70 17.02
C LEU A 71 -31.22 21.19 16.99
N GLU A 72 -30.82 21.89 15.94
CA GLU A 72 -31.12 23.31 15.74
C GLU A 72 -32.61 23.55 15.55
N THR A 73 -33.30 22.68 14.81
CA THR A 73 -34.76 22.76 14.67
C THR A 73 -35.46 22.54 16.00
N ARG A 74 -34.99 21.61 16.83
CA ARG A 74 -35.52 21.40 18.20
C ARG A 74 -35.25 22.61 19.09
N ARG A 75 -34.04 23.16 19.04
CA ARG A 75 -33.66 24.38 19.76
C ARG A 75 -34.52 25.57 19.34
N ASN A 76 -34.77 25.73 18.04
CA ASN A 76 -35.57 26.84 17.49
C ASN A 76 -37.08 26.66 17.71
N LYS A 77 -37.56 25.41 17.79
CA LYS A 77 -38.98 25.08 18.08
C LYS A 77 -39.33 25.14 19.57
N HIS A 78 -38.34 25.14 20.46
CA HIS A 78 -38.48 25.57 21.85
C HIS A 78 -37.88 26.98 22.03
N PRO A 79 -38.47 28.04 21.44
CA PRO A 79 -38.19 29.38 21.91
C PRO A 79 -38.79 29.43 23.32
N SER A 80 -37.89 29.48 24.32
CA SER A 80 -38.16 29.76 25.72
C SER A 80 -39.49 30.48 25.95
N LEU A 81 -40.46 29.77 26.51
CA LEU A 81 -41.46 30.36 27.40
C LEU A 81 -40.78 30.54 28.77
#